data_AF-A0A9E6DGI8-F1
#
_entry.id   AF-A0A9E6DGI8-F1
#
_cell.length_a   1.000
_cell.length_b   1.000
_cell.length_c   1.000
_cell.angle_alpha   90.00
_cell.angle_beta   90.00
_cell.angle_gamma   90.00
#
_symmetry.space_group_name_H-M   'P 1'
#
loop_
_entity.id
_entity.type
_entity.pdbx_description
1 polymer ?
#
loop_
_entity_poly.entity_id
_entity_poly.type
_entity_poly.pdbx_seq_one_letter_code
_entity_poly.pdbx_strand_id
1 'polypeptide(L)'
;MRNSFIAQNPSVLWFLLALAGFTLGVTLLSEATGIAFLSTSFVKTLGKTLCLCLIAVAMDVVWGYCGILSLGHFAFFGLGGYAIGMWLMYARTEVIVLESLAGQALPATPKEVSDAIGNQIFGVVGSSEFPWIWAFADSLFLQLLMVVLVPGLLALVFGWLAFRSRVTGVYLSILTQAMTLALSLYLFQNDSGLRGNNGLSGLQNIPGFEGTSQAVISIVFFWASALALGLGYLFFAWIVSGKMGSVIK
;
A
#
# COMPACT_ATOMS: atom_id res chain seq x y z
N MET A 1 2.19 -38.13 16.88
CA MET A 1 2.46 -37.25 15.72
C MET A 1 1.75 -35.93 15.95
N ARG A 2 2.46 -34.81 15.94
CA ARG A 2 1.83 -33.48 16.12
C ARG A 2 1.08 -33.16 14.82
N ASN A 3 -0.25 -33.00 14.88
CA ASN A 3 -1.07 -32.68 13.72
C ASN A 3 -0.48 -31.47 12.96
N SER A 4 -0.51 -31.47 11.63
CA SER A 4 -0.02 -30.33 10.84
C SER A 4 -0.81 -29.06 11.14
N PHE A 5 -0.23 -27.89 10.89
CA PHE A 5 -0.91 -26.59 11.13
C PHE A 5 -2.27 -26.50 10.42
N ILE A 6 -2.35 -27.01 9.19
CA ILE A 6 -3.58 -27.05 8.38
C ILE A 6 -4.60 -28.02 8.99
N ALA A 7 -4.16 -29.18 9.49
CA ALA A 7 -5.06 -30.12 10.16
C ALA A 7 -5.63 -29.57 11.47
N GLN A 8 -4.90 -28.66 12.13
CA GLN A 8 -5.39 -27.97 13.33
C GLN A 8 -6.30 -26.78 13.01
N ASN A 9 -6.19 -26.19 11.81
CA ASN A 9 -6.92 -24.99 11.39
C ASN A 9 -7.59 -25.22 10.02
N PRO A 10 -8.68 -26.01 9.95
CA PRO A 10 -9.31 -26.36 8.67
C PRO A 10 -9.88 -25.14 7.94
N SER A 11 -10.24 -24.07 8.65
CA SER A 11 -10.67 -22.79 8.06
C SER A 11 -9.63 -22.18 7.11
N VAL A 12 -8.34 -22.38 7.40
CA VAL A 12 -7.24 -21.89 6.57
C VAL A 12 -7.27 -22.53 5.19
N LEU A 13 -7.48 -23.84 5.14
CA LEU A 13 -7.53 -24.56 3.87
C LEU A 13 -8.71 -24.06 3.01
N TRP A 14 -9.89 -23.97 3.59
CA TRP A 14 -11.09 -23.51 2.88
C TRP A 14 -10.96 -22.07 2.38
N PHE A 15 -10.40 -21.19 3.20
CA PHE A 15 -10.12 -19.82 2.80
C PHE A 15 -9.15 -19.76 1.61
N LEU A 16 -8.03 -20.46 1.67
CA LEU A 16 -7.05 -20.48 0.58
C LEU A 16 -7.60 -21.10 -0.70
N LEU A 17 -8.39 -22.17 -0.60
CA LEU A 17 -9.07 -22.78 -1.75
C LEU A 17 -10.09 -21.84 -2.38
N ALA A 18 -10.90 -21.16 -1.56
CA ALA A 18 -11.86 -20.17 -2.04
C ALA A 18 -11.16 -18.99 -2.73
N LEU A 19 -10.08 -18.47 -2.11
CA LEU A 19 -9.29 -17.39 -2.68
C LEU A 19 -8.62 -17.82 -3.99
N ALA A 20 -8.01 -19.01 -4.05
CA ALA A 20 -7.39 -19.53 -5.26
C ALA A 20 -8.41 -19.75 -6.38
N GLY A 21 -9.57 -20.35 -6.07
CA GLY A 21 -10.65 -20.55 -7.03
C GLY A 21 -11.20 -19.23 -7.55
N PHE A 22 -11.39 -18.24 -6.68
CA PHE A 22 -11.79 -16.89 -7.06
C PHE A 22 -10.75 -16.21 -7.95
N THR A 23 -9.47 -16.26 -7.57
CA THR A 23 -8.39 -15.63 -8.35
C THR A 23 -8.23 -16.25 -9.73
N LEU A 24 -8.31 -17.58 -9.82
CA LEU A 24 -8.29 -18.31 -11.10
C LEU A 24 -9.52 -17.97 -11.94
N GLY A 25 -10.72 -17.97 -11.35
CA GLY A 25 -11.96 -17.64 -12.04
C GLY A 25 -11.93 -16.23 -12.65
N VAL A 26 -11.49 -15.23 -11.87
CA VAL A 26 -11.32 -13.86 -12.36
C VAL A 26 -10.28 -13.77 -13.48
N THR A 27 -9.18 -14.50 -13.36
CA THR A 27 -8.13 -14.53 -14.39
C THR A 27 -8.64 -15.10 -15.70
N LEU A 28 -9.33 -16.24 -15.65
CA LEU A 28 -9.89 -16.90 -16.83
C LEU A 28 -10.93 -16.03 -17.52
N LEU A 29 -11.77 -15.32 -16.77
CA LEU A 29 -12.83 -14.45 -17.31
C LEU A 29 -12.34 -13.04 -17.71
N SER A 30 -11.09 -12.70 -17.43
CA SER A 30 -10.57 -11.36 -17.68
C SER A 30 -10.36 -11.04 -19.15
N GLU A 31 -10.29 -9.75 -19.45
CA GLU A 31 -9.86 -9.24 -20.76
C GLU A 31 -8.44 -9.70 -21.15
N ALA A 32 -7.56 -9.97 -20.18
CA ALA A 32 -6.18 -10.39 -20.45
C ALA A 32 -6.07 -11.77 -21.12
N THR A 33 -7.08 -12.64 -20.97
CA THR A 33 -7.13 -13.97 -21.61
C THR A 33 -7.89 -13.96 -22.94
N GLY A 34 -8.42 -12.81 -23.37
CA GLY A 34 -9.20 -12.66 -24.61
C GLY A 34 -10.68 -13.03 -24.49
N ILE A 35 -11.15 -13.54 -23.36
CA ILE A 35 -12.58 -13.83 -23.11
C ILE A 35 -13.38 -12.54 -22.86
N ALA A 36 -12.74 -11.52 -22.25
CA ALA A 36 -13.29 -10.17 -22.05
C ALA A 36 -14.66 -10.09 -21.35
N PHE A 37 -15.00 -11.09 -20.51
CA PHE A 37 -16.21 -11.06 -19.70
C PHE A 37 -16.07 -10.09 -18.51
N LEU A 38 -14.88 -10.01 -17.93
CA LEU A 38 -14.52 -9.02 -16.91
C LEU A 38 -13.60 -7.96 -17.50
N SER A 39 -14.04 -6.70 -17.45
CA SER A 39 -13.26 -5.57 -17.92
C SER A 39 -12.02 -5.34 -17.05
N THR A 40 -10.98 -4.75 -17.65
CA THR A 40 -9.76 -4.35 -16.93
C THR A 40 -10.06 -3.47 -15.70
N SER A 41 -11.04 -2.56 -15.80
CA SER A 41 -11.43 -1.70 -14.67
C SER A 41 -12.07 -2.48 -13.52
N PHE A 42 -12.88 -3.49 -13.83
CA PHE A 42 -13.50 -4.34 -12.82
C PHE A 42 -12.45 -5.20 -12.10
N VAL A 43 -11.48 -5.76 -12.84
CA VAL A 43 -10.34 -6.47 -12.23
C VAL A 43 -9.55 -5.57 -11.28
N LYS A 44 -9.27 -4.32 -11.66
CA LYS A 44 -8.62 -3.33 -10.77
C LYS A 44 -9.43 -3.09 -9.50
N THR A 45 -10.76 -2.99 -9.61
CA THR A 45 -11.64 -2.84 -8.45
C THR A 45 -11.59 -4.06 -7.54
N LEU A 46 -11.65 -5.28 -8.10
CA LEU A 46 -11.53 -6.52 -7.33
C LEU A 46 -10.18 -6.61 -6.60
N GLY A 47 -9.07 -6.24 -7.26
CA GLY A 47 -7.75 -6.20 -6.63
C GLY A 47 -7.69 -5.23 -5.46
N LYS A 48 -8.25 -4.02 -5.62
CA LYS A 48 -8.41 -3.06 -4.51
C LYS A 48 -9.25 -3.65 -3.37
N THR A 49 -10.35 -4.32 -3.69
CA THR A 49 -11.19 -4.98 -2.68
C THR A 49 -10.40 -6.05 -1.92
N LEU A 50 -9.56 -6.87 -2.57
CA LEU A 50 -8.70 -7.83 -1.87
C LEU A 50 -7.70 -7.16 -0.92
N CYS A 51 -7.12 -6.02 -1.31
CA CYS A 51 -6.30 -5.21 -0.41
C CYS A 51 -7.11 -4.70 0.80
N LEU A 52 -8.36 -4.27 0.59
CA LEU A 52 -9.25 -3.85 1.68
C LEU A 52 -9.65 -5.04 2.57
N CYS A 53 -9.80 -6.25 2.01
CA CYS A 53 -10.01 -7.46 2.80
C CYS A 53 -8.81 -7.74 3.73
N LEU A 54 -7.58 -7.46 3.30
CA LEU A 54 -6.40 -7.60 4.17
C LEU A 54 -6.46 -6.64 5.36
N ILE A 55 -6.92 -5.40 5.13
CA ILE A 55 -7.19 -4.43 6.21
C ILE A 55 -8.30 -4.95 7.13
N ALA A 56 -9.37 -5.52 6.58
CA ALA A 56 -10.46 -6.11 7.36
C ALA A 56 -9.97 -7.27 8.23
N VAL A 57 -9.07 -8.13 7.73
CA VAL A 57 -8.42 -9.20 8.53
C VAL A 57 -7.57 -8.60 9.66
N ALA A 58 -6.79 -7.55 9.39
CA ALA A 58 -6.02 -6.88 10.44
C ALA A 58 -6.93 -6.27 11.52
N MET A 59 -8.04 -5.66 11.10
CA MET A 59 -9.06 -5.11 12.00
C MET A 59 -9.76 -6.19 12.83
N ASP A 60 -10.07 -7.35 12.25
CA ASP A 60 -10.66 -8.49 12.96
C ASP A 60 -9.72 -9.03 14.04
N VAL A 61 -8.40 -9.04 13.78
CA VAL A 61 -7.42 -9.43 14.80
C VAL A 61 -7.43 -8.46 15.99
N VAL A 62 -7.43 -7.15 15.73
CA VAL A 62 -7.37 -6.15 16.81
C VAL A 62 -8.70 -6.03 17.55
N TRP A 63 -9.82 -5.98 16.82
CA TRP A 63 -11.13 -5.79 17.44
C TRP A 63 -11.78 -7.11 17.84
N GLY A 64 -11.77 -8.11 16.96
CA GLY A 64 -12.40 -9.41 17.18
C GLY A 64 -11.69 -10.26 18.24
N TYR A 65 -10.35 -10.33 18.21
CA TYR A 65 -9.60 -11.11 19.21
C TYR A 65 -9.20 -10.28 20.43
N CYS A 66 -8.63 -9.08 20.25
CA CYS A 66 -8.17 -8.29 21.40
C CYS A 66 -9.28 -7.45 22.07
N GLY A 67 -10.47 -7.33 21.46
CA GLY A 67 -11.55 -6.48 21.98
C GLY A 67 -11.28 -4.98 21.85
N ILE A 68 -10.29 -4.59 21.03
CA ILE A 68 -9.84 -3.21 20.89
C ILE A 68 -10.38 -2.63 19.59
N LEU A 69 -11.33 -1.68 19.69
CA LEU A 69 -11.82 -0.98 18.51
C LEU A 69 -10.80 0.09 18.07
N SER A 70 -10.18 -0.09 16.91
CA SER A 70 -9.29 0.89 16.29
C SER A 70 -9.96 1.53 15.07
N LEU A 71 -10.10 2.85 15.07
CA LEU A 71 -10.69 3.59 13.95
C LEU A 71 -9.62 4.20 13.02
N GLY A 72 -8.34 3.85 13.23
CA GLY A 72 -7.21 4.45 12.51
C GLY A 72 -6.41 3.51 11.61
N HIS A 73 -6.85 2.27 11.39
CA HIS A 73 -6.06 1.28 10.64
C HIS A 73 -5.72 1.71 9.20
N PHE A 74 -6.61 2.44 8.56
CA PHE A 74 -6.39 2.95 7.20
C PHE A 74 -5.24 3.96 7.10
N ALA A 75 -4.86 4.63 8.20
CA ALA A 75 -3.72 5.55 8.22
C ALA A 75 -2.42 4.83 7.86
N PHE A 76 -2.19 3.64 8.44
CA PHE A 76 -0.98 2.86 8.18
C PHE A 76 -0.92 2.35 6.74
N PHE A 77 -2.05 1.88 6.22
CA PHE A 77 -2.16 1.44 4.83
C PHE A 77 -1.94 2.60 3.85
N GLY A 78 -2.51 3.77 4.15
CA GLY A 78 -2.35 4.99 3.36
C GLY A 78 -0.89 5.46 3.29
N LEU A 79 -0.17 5.46 4.42
CA LEU A 79 1.24 5.82 4.48
C LEU A 79 2.12 4.89 3.61
N GLY A 80 1.90 3.58 3.70
CA GLY A 80 2.61 2.62 2.85
C GLY A 80 2.30 2.82 1.36
N GLY A 81 1.03 3.00 1.01
CA GLY A 81 0.64 3.32 -0.36
C GLY A 81 1.25 4.62 -0.88
N TYR A 82 1.39 5.62 -0.01
CA TYR A 82 1.98 6.91 -0.36
C TYR A 82 3.49 6.78 -0.65
N ALA A 83 4.23 5.97 0.11
CA ALA A 83 5.65 5.68 -0.15
C ALA A 83 5.88 5.12 -1.56
N ILE A 84 5.10 4.11 -1.96
CA ILE A 84 5.15 3.56 -3.33
C ILE A 84 4.65 4.58 -4.37
N GLY A 85 3.66 5.40 -4.01
CA GLY A 85 3.20 6.48 -4.87
C GLY A 85 4.29 7.51 -5.19
N MET A 86 5.10 7.90 -4.19
CA MET A 86 6.23 8.81 -4.39
C MET A 86 7.25 8.20 -5.36
N TRP A 87 7.57 6.92 -5.18
CA TRP A 87 8.46 6.21 -6.10
C TRP A 87 7.92 6.19 -7.54
N LEU A 88 6.66 5.77 -7.73
CA LEU A 88 6.05 5.70 -9.06
C LEU A 88 5.99 7.07 -9.72
N MET A 89 5.68 8.12 -8.95
CA MET A 89 5.66 9.49 -9.46
C MET A 89 7.06 9.93 -9.90
N TYR A 90 8.09 9.65 -9.10
CA TYR A 90 9.47 9.97 -9.43
C TYR A 90 9.92 9.21 -10.69
N ALA A 91 9.85 7.88 -10.68
CA ALA A 91 10.35 7.02 -11.75
C ALA A 91 9.64 7.29 -13.09
N ARG A 92 8.32 7.52 -13.07
CA ARG A 92 7.58 7.93 -14.27
C ARG A 92 8.07 9.29 -14.78
N THR A 93 8.24 10.26 -13.88
CA THR A 93 8.64 11.61 -14.27
C THR A 93 10.06 11.63 -14.82
N GLU A 94 10.95 10.83 -14.24
CA GLU A 94 12.31 10.63 -14.75
C GLU A 94 12.30 10.16 -16.20
N VAL A 95 11.51 9.14 -16.54
CA VAL A 95 11.38 8.66 -17.94
C VAL A 95 10.92 9.78 -18.87
N ILE A 96 9.86 10.51 -18.50
CA ILE A 96 9.32 11.61 -19.31
C ILE A 96 10.35 12.73 -19.51
N VAL A 97 11.09 13.08 -18.46
CA VAL A 97 12.11 14.14 -18.50
C VAL A 97 13.29 13.70 -19.37
N LEU A 98 13.78 12.47 -19.22
CA LEU A 98 14.87 11.94 -20.02
C LEU A 98 14.52 11.89 -21.51
N GLU A 99 13.31 11.43 -21.86
CA GLU A 99 12.82 11.43 -23.24
C GLU A 99 12.70 12.84 -23.82
N SER A 100 12.20 13.80 -23.03
CA SER A 100 12.07 15.21 -23.44
C SER A 100 13.44 15.86 -23.68
N LEU A 101 14.43 15.56 -22.81
CA LEU A 101 15.78 16.11 -22.91
C LEU A 101 16.65 15.40 -23.95
N ALA A 102 16.32 14.17 -24.34
CA ALA A 102 17.06 13.42 -25.36
C ALA A 102 17.05 14.11 -26.75
N GLY A 103 16.07 14.98 -27.01
CA GLY A 103 15.99 15.78 -28.23
C GLY A 103 16.91 17.01 -28.26
N GLN A 104 17.67 17.28 -27.19
CA GLN A 104 18.56 18.43 -27.11
C GLN A 104 19.91 18.17 -27.80
N ALA A 105 20.51 19.24 -28.33
CA ALA A 105 21.79 19.16 -29.03
C ALA A 105 22.97 18.79 -28.11
N LEU A 106 22.83 19.01 -26.80
CA LEU A 106 23.81 18.68 -25.78
C LEU A 106 23.18 17.70 -24.78
N PRO A 107 23.93 16.72 -24.28
CA PRO A 107 23.45 15.83 -23.23
C PRO A 107 23.19 16.63 -21.95
N ALA A 108 21.99 16.48 -21.37
CA ALA A 108 21.62 17.15 -20.13
C ALA A 108 22.50 16.68 -18.97
N THR A 109 22.87 17.62 -18.11
CA THR A 109 23.60 17.33 -16.88
C THR A 109 22.68 16.66 -15.85
N PRO A 110 23.22 15.85 -14.91
CA PRO A 110 22.40 15.22 -13.86
C PRO A 110 21.61 16.22 -13.01
N LYS A 111 22.15 17.43 -12.83
CA LYS A 111 21.47 18.51 -12.10
C LYS A 111 20.26 19.05 -12.87
N GLU A 112 20.40 19.27 -14.18
CA GLU A 112 19.27 19.72 -15.03
C GLU A 112 18.15 18.68 -15.06
N VAL A 113 18.47 17.39 -15.10
CA VAL A 113 17.49 16.30 -15.01
C VAL A 113 16.75 16.36 -13.67
N SER A 114 17.48 16.43 -12.55
CA SER A 114 16.89 16.54 -11.22
C SER A 114 15.99 17.78 -11.11
N ASP A 115 16.46 18.96 -11.52
CA ASP A 115 15.69 20.20 -11.45
C ASP A 115 14.42 20.13 -12.33
N ALA A 116 14.50 19.50 -13.50
CA ALA A 116 13.34 19.28 -14.36
C ALA A 116 12.31 18.31 -13.73
N ILE A 117 12.76 17.24 -13.07
CA ILE A 117 11.87 16.32 -12.34
C ILE A 117 11.19 17.07 -11.18
N GLY A 118 11.94 17.85 -10.39
CA GLY A 118 11.41 18.64 -9.28
C GLY A 118 10.32 19.62 -9.75
N ASN A 119 10.60 20.38 -10.80
CA ASN A 119 9.63 21.27 -11.43
C ASN A 119 8.36 20.55 -11.90
N GLN A 120 8.50 19.38 -12.52
CA GLN A 120 7.36 18.63 -13.05
C GLN A 120 6.48 18.02 -11.94
N ILE A 121 7.10 17.56 -10.84
CA ILE A 121 6.37 16.96 -9.71
C ILE A 121 5.70 18.05 -8.85
N PHE A 122 6.45 19.09 -8.47
CA PHE A 122 6.03 20.08 -7.47
C PHE A 122 5.49 21.38 -8.06
N GLY A 123 5.64 21.63 -9.36
CA GLY A 123 5.15 22.85 -10.01
C GLY A 123 3.64 23.04 -9.83
N VAL A 124 2.87 21.95 -9.72
CA VAL A 124 1.42 22.01 -9.44
C VAL A 124 1.08 22.56 -8.05
N VAL A 125 2.06 22.59 -7.16
CA VAL A 125 1.97 23.05 -5.77
C VAL A 125 2.66 24.41 -5.61
N GLY A 126 3.22 24.98 -6.68
CA GLY A 126 3.95 26.24 -6.66
C GLY A 126 5.38 26.14 -6.12
N SER A 127 5.97 24.94 -6.10
CA SER A 127 7.38 24.73 -5.72
C SER A 127 8.15 24.08 -6.88
N SER A 128 9.45 24.36 -6.96
CA SER A 128 10.39 23.74 -7.90
C SER A 128 11.43 22.85 -7.21
N GLU A 129 11.48 22.87 -5.89
CA GLU A 129 12.50 22.18 -5.10
C GLU A 129 11.99 20.84 -4.59
N PHE A 130 12.87 19.84 -4.51
CA PHE A 130 12.58 18.58 -3.86
C PHE A 130 12.52 18.74 -2.34
N PRO A 131 11.35 18.50 -1.72
CA PRO A 131 11.26 18.44 -0.28
C PRO A 131 12.08 17.24 0.25
N TRP A 132 12.68 17.40 1.43
CA TRP A 132 13.52 16.36 2.06
C TRP A 132 12.83 14.99 2.20
N ILE A 133 11.50 14.95 2.33
CA ILE A 133 10.71 13.71 2.41
C ILE A 133 10.79 12.86 1.12
N TRP A 134 11.18 13.47 -0.01
CA TRP A 134 11.39 12.81 -1.30
C TRP A 134 12.83 12.39 -1.56
N ALA A 135 13.76 12.57 -0.61
CA ALA A 135 15.19 12.28 -0.80
C ALA A 135 15.49 10.83 -1.22
N PHE A 136 14.57 9.90 -1.00
CA PHE A 136 14.69 8.48 -1.36
C PHE A 136 13.64 8.03 -2.39
N ALA A 137 12.99 8.96 -3.09
CA ALA A 137 11.91 8.64 -4.04
C ALA A 137 12.42 7.96 -5.32
N ASP A 138 13.69 8.08 -5.64
CA ASP A 138 14.38 7.41 -6.75
C ASP A 138 14.52 5.89 -6.54
N SER A 139 14.73 5.45 -5.30
CA SER A 139 15.04 4.06 -4.99
C SER A 139 13.80 3.24 -4.61
N LEU A 140 13.41 2.30 -5.47
CA LEU A 140 12.33 1.34 -5.17
C LEU A 140 12.60 0.55 -3.88
N PHE A 141 13.85 0.12 -3.68
CA PHE A 141 14.21 -0.67 -2.50
C PHE A 141 14.02 0.12 -1.20
N LEU A 142 14.50 1.38 -1.17
CA LEU A 142 14.31 2.23 0.00
C LEU A 142 12.83 2.53 0.23
N GLN A 143 12.04 2.72 -0.82
CA GLN A 143 10.61 2.97 -0.69
C GLN A 143 9.85 1.74 -0.18
N LEU A 144 10.19 0.54 -0.65
CA LEU A 144 9.65 -0.72 -0.10
C LEU A 144 10.02 -0.90 1.38
N LEU A 145 11.21 -0.45 1.79
CA LEU A 145 11.58 -0.43 3.20
C LEU A 145 10.73 0.58 3.98
N MET A 146 10.50 1.78 3.43
CA MET A 146 9.65 2.81 4.04
C MET A 146 8.18 2.40 4.17
N VAL A 147 7.66 1.56 3.27
CA VAL A 147 6.31 0.96 3.39
C VAL A 147 6.12 0.22 4.72
N VAL A 148 7.19 -0.38 5.24
CA VAL A 148 7.17 -1.08 6.52
C VAL A 148 7.60 -0.16 7.66
N LEU A 149 8.70 0.57 7.48
CA LEU A 149 9.31 1.37 8.54
C LEU A 149 8.45 2.57 8.94
N VAL A 150 7.88 3.32 7.99
CA VAL A 150 7.13 4.55 8.32
C VAL A 150 5.82 4.22 9.06
N PRO A 151 4.94 3.34 8.55
CA PRO A 151 3.76 2.94 9.30
C PRO A 151 4.11 2.17 10.58
N GLY A 152 5.15 1.33 10.55
CA GLY A 152 5.57 0.53 11.70
C GLY A 152 6.12 1.39 12.84
N LEU A 153 6.92 2.42 12.54
CA LEU A 153 7.43 3.37 13.53
C LEU A 153 6.28 4.20 14.12
N LEU A 154 5.35 4.67 13.27
CA LEU A 154 4.16 5.37 13.75
C LEU A 154 3.33 4.48 14.68
N ALA A 155 3.11 3.22 14.30
CA ALA A 155 2.39 2.23 15.11
C ALA A 155 3.12 1.94 16.43
N LEU A 156 4.45 1.85 16.40
CA LEU A 156 5.28 1.64 17.58
C LEU A 156 5.17 2.82 18.56
N VAL A 157 5.37 4.05 18.08
CA VAL A 157 5.30 5.26 18.92
C VAL A 157 3.89 5.43 19.48
N PHE A 158 2.87 5.34 18.63
CA PHE A 158 1.47 5.48 19.05
C PHE A 158 1.08 4.37 20.04
N GLY A 159 1.37 3.11 19.71
CA GLY A 159 1.08 1.96 20.55
C GLY A 159 1.79 2.06 21.89
N TRP A 160 3.08 2.40 21.90
CA TRP A 160 3.84 2.55 23.14
C TRP A 160 3.25 3.63 24.05
N LEU A 161 2.90 4.80 23.51
CA LEU A 161 2.26 5.88 24.29
C LEU A 161 0.89 5.45 24.83
N ALA A 162 0.07 4.81 24.01
CA ALA A 162 -1.27 4.36 24.39
C ALA A 162 -1.21 3.30 25.50
N PHE A 163 -0.36 2.28 25.35
CA PHE A 163 -0.23 1.21 26.33
C PHE A 163 0.46 1.67 27.61
N ARG A 164 1.52 2.50 27.51
CA ARG A 164 2.19 3.10 28.69
C ARG A 164 1.20 3.94 29.51
N SER A 165 0.30 4.64 28.84
CA SER A 165 -0.74 5.45 29.48
C SER A 165 -1.97 4.65 29.92
N ARG A 166 -1.96 3.32 29.73
CA ARG A 166 -3.05 2.40 30.07
C ARG A 166 -4.40 2.83 29.51
N VAL A 167 -4.43 3.35 28.29
CA VAL A 167 -5.67 3.77 27.62
C VAL A 167 -6.50 2.54 27.24
N THR A 168 -7.78 2.51 27.62
CA THR A 168 -8.66 1.36 27.38
C THR A 168 -9.99 1.78 26.74
N GLY A 169 -10.64 0.80 26.09
CA GLY A 169 -11.97 0.94 25.53
C GLY A 169 -12.10 2.07 24.51
N VAL A 170 -13.18 2.84 24.63
CA VAL A 170 -13.56 3.90 23.68
C VAL A 170 -12.49 4.99 23.54
N TYR A 171 -11.73 5.27 24.61
CA TYR A 171 -10.68 6.28 24.57
C TYR A 171 -9.59 5.95 23.54
N LEU A 172 -9.24 4.66 23.39
CA LEU A 172 -8.28 4.27 22.36
C LEU A 172 -8.85 4.48 20.95
N SER A 173 -10.13 4.16 20.75
CA SER A 173 -10.82 4.40 19.48
C SER A 173 -10.77 5.88 19.11
N ILE A 174 -11.09 6.77 20.06
CA ILE A 174 -11.03 8.23 19.87
C ILE A 174 -9.60 8.67 19.52
N LEU A 175 -8.58 8.17 20.23
CA LEU A 175 -7.19 8.52 19.94
C LEU A 175 -6.74 8.06 18.55
N THR A 176 -7.08 6.83 18.14
CA THR A 176 -6.74 6.32 16.80
C THR A 176 -7.44 7.11 15.68
N GLN A 177 -8.68 7.54 15.92
CA GLN A 177 -9.41 8.42 15.00
C GLN A 177 -8.76 9.81 14.93
N ALA A 178 -8.41 10.40 16.08
CA ALA A 178 -7.75 11.69 16.15
C ALA A 178 -6.38 11.69 15.47
N MET A 179 -5.59 10.62 15.65
CA MET A 179 -4.32 10.41 14.94
C MET A 179 -4.53 10.38 13.42
N THR A 180 -5.54 9.64 12.97
CA THR A 180 -5.84 9.50 11.54
C THR A 180 -6.30 10.84 10.94
N LEU A 181 -7.13 11.58 11.67
CA LEU A 181 -7.53 12.92 11.27
C LEU A 181 -6.33 13.87 11.21
N ALA A 182 -5.49 13.91 12.25
CA ALA A 182 -4.29 14.73 12.28
C ALA A 182 -3.35 14.40 11.11
N LEU A 183 -3.17 13.11 10.81
CA LEU A 183 -2.38 12.68 9.67
C LEU A 183 -2.98 13.15 8.34
N SER A 184 -4.30 13.03 8.17
CA SER A 184 -4.96 13.51 6.95
C SER A 184 -4.83 15.02 6.77
N LEU A 185 -4.96 15.79 7.86
CA LEU A 185 -4.77 17.24 7.85
C LEU A 185 -3.33 17.63 7.50
N TYR A 186 -2.34 16.85 7.94
CA TYR A 186 -0.95 17.06 7.53
C TYR A 186 -0.74 16.75 6.04
N LEU A 187 -1.27 15.61 5.57
CA LEU A 187 -1.16 15.19 4.17
C LEU A 187 -1.85 16.14 3.18
N PHE A 188 -2.89 16.85 3.61
CA PHE A 188 -3.61 17.82 2.77
C PHE A 188 -2.95 19.20 2.69
N GLN A 189 -1.91 19.46 3.48
CA GLN A 189 -1.13 20.69 3.37
C GLN A 189 -0.20 20.63 2.15
N ASN A 190 -0.33 21.61 1.27
CA ASN A 190 0.53 21.75 0.10
C ASN A 190 2.01 21.95 0.49
N ASP A 191 2.27 22.68 1.58
CA ASP A 191 3.62 22.98 2.08
C ASP A 191 4.29 21.79 2.80
N SER A 192 3.58 20.67 3.00
CA SER A 192 4.14 19.46 3.64
C SER A 192 5.19 18.76 2.79
N GLY A 193 5.26 19.07 1.50
CA GLY A 193 6.05 18.33 0.52
C GLY A 193 5.36 17.07 -0.01
N LEU A 194 4.11 16.78 0.40
CA LEU A 194 3.33 15.61 -0.04
C LEU A 194 2.20 16.02 -1.00
N ARG A 195 2.42 17.10 -1.76
CA ARG A 195 1.50 17.69 -2.77
C ARG A 195 0.10 18.07 -2.26
N GLY A 196 -0.17 17.93 -0.96
CA GLY A 196 -1.39 18.37 -0.32
C GLY A 196 -2.66 17.83 -0.99
N ASN A 197 -3.64 18.71 -1.15
CA ASN A 197 -4.92 18.42 -1.80
C ASN A 197 -4.79 18.01 -3.28
N ASN A 198 -3.66 18.26 -3.94
CA ASN A 198 -3.46 17.81 -5.31
C ASN A 198 -3.22 16.29 -5.39
N GLY A 199 -2.70 15.69 -4.32
CA GLY A 199 -2.36 14.26 -4.25
C GLY A 199 -1.34 13.82 -5.29
N LEU A 200 -1.24 12.50 -5.49
CA LEU A 200 -0.40 11.88 -6.53
C LEU A 200 -1.29 11.38 -7.66
N SER A 201 -0.90 11.61 -8.92
CA SER A 201 -1.72 11.28 -10.09
C SER A 201 -0.89 10.65 -11.21
N GLY A 202 -1.58 9.96 -12.13
CA GLY A 202 -0.94 9.35 -13.29
C GLY A 202 -0.07 8.13 -12.97
N LEU A 203 -0.37 7.40 -11.90
CA LEU A 203 0.40 6.24 -11.41
C LEU A 203 0.02 4.92 -12.10
N GLN A 204 -0.57 4.96 -13.31
CA GLN A 204 -1.05 3.75 -13.98
C GLN A 204 0.04 2.99 -14.75
N ASN A 205 1.10 3.69 -15.15
CA ASN A 205 2.20 3.11 -15.92
C ASN A 205 3.32 2.70 -14.98
N ILE A 206 3.74 1.44 -15.09
CA ILE A 206 4.82 0.89 -14.29
C ILE A 206 6.13 1.07 -15.06
N PRO A 207 7.17 1.66 -14.44
CA PRO A 207 8.48 1.81 -15.07
C PRO A 207 9.01 0.47 -15.61
N GLY A 208 9.43 0.44 -16.87
CA GLY A 208 9.95 -0.74 -17.56
C GLY A 208 8.88 -1.69 -18.12
N PHE A 209 7.59 -1.39 -17.94
CA PHE A 209 6.47 -2.16 -18.48
C PHE A 209 5.50 -1.30 -19.30
N GLU A 210 5.96 -0.18 -19.86
CA GLU A 210 5.14 0.78 -20.61
C GLU A 210 4.50 0.16 -21.86
N GLY A 211 5.16 -0.81 -22.48
CA GLY A 211 4.63 -1.57 -23.61
C GLY A 211 3.66 -2.69 -23.24
N THR A 212 3.47 -2.98 -21.95
CA THR A 212 2.57 -4.04 -21.49
C THR A 212 1.15 -3.51 -21.38
N SER A 213 0.16 -4.27 -21.84
CA SER A 213 -1.24 -3.86 -21.76
C SER A 213 -1.70 -3.71 -20.30
N GLN A 214 -2.55 -2.72 -20.05
CA GLN A 214 -3.13 -2.48 -18.73
C GLN A 214 -3.96 -3.68 -18.23
N ALA A 215 -4.52 -4.50 -19.14
CA ALA A 215 -5.22 -5.72 -18.79
C ALA A 215 -4.30 -6.73 -18.10
N VAL A 216 -3.11 -6.97 -18.66
CA VAL A 216 -2.12 -7.91 -18.10
C VAL A 216 -1.57 -7.39 -16.77
N ILE A 217 -1.20 -6.10 -16.71
CA ILE A 217 -0.70 -5.47 -15.47
C ILE A 217 -1.75 -5.61 -14.35
N SER A 218 -3.03 -5.38 -14.65
CA SER A 218 -4.11 -5.47 -13.66
C SER A 218 -4.26 -6.87 -13.08
N ILE A 219 -4.06 -7.91 -13.91
CA ILE A 219 -4.08 -9.30 -13.44
C ILE A 219 -2.88 -9.59 -12.54
N VAL A 220 -1.68 -9.15 -12.90
CA VAL A 220 -0.49 -9.33 -12.05
C VAL A 220 -0.70 -8.69 -10.67
N PHE A 221 -1.19 -7.45 -10.62
CA PHE A 221 -1.50 -6.79 -9.34
C PHE A 221 -2.64 -7.47 -8.59
N PHE A 222 -3.66 -7.98 -9.29
CA PHE A 222 -4.74 -8.76 -8.67
C PHE A 222 -4.22 -10.06 -8.02
N TRP A 223 -3.32 -10.77 -8.69
CA TRP A 223 -2.63 -11.93 -8.12
C TRP A 223 -1.74 -11.55 -6.93
N ALA A 224 -1.02 -10.43 -7.01
CA ALA A 224 -0.23 -9.92 -5.90
C ALA A 224 -1.11 -9.57 -4.68
N SER A 225 -2.27 -8.92 -4.89
CA SER A 225 -3.24 -8.63 -3.84
C SER A 225 -3.82 -9.91 -3.22
N ALA A 226 -4.15 -10.91 -4.04
CA ALA A 226 -4.62 -12.22 -3.56
C ALA A 226 -3.55 -12.94 -2.74
N LEU A 227 -2.30 -12.95 -3.22
CA LEU A 227 -1.18 -13.53 -2.50
C LEU A 227 -0.95 -12.82 -1.17
N ALA A 228 -0.95 -11.48 -1.15
CA ALA A 228 -0.80 -10.69 0.07
C ALA A 228 -1.92 -10.97 1.08
N LEU A 229 -3.17 -11.09 0.63
CA LEU A 229 -4.30 -11.48 1.47
C LEU A 229 -4.13 -12.90 2.04
N GLY A 230 -3.76 -13.86 1.20
CA GLY A 230 -3.52 -15.25 1.61
C GLY A 230 -2.40 -15.37 2.64
N LEU A 231 -1.26 -14.69 2.40
CA LEU A 231 -0.13 -14.63 3.32
C LEU A 231 -0.48 -13.91 4.62
N GLY A 232 -1.22 -12.79 4.54
CA GLY A 232 -1.68 -12.06 5.72
C GLY A 232 -2.61 -12.91 6.59
N TYR A 233 -3.57 -13.60 5.99
CA TYR A 233 -4.45 -14.52 6.70
C TYR A 233 -3.67 -15.66 7.36
N LEU A 234 -2.74 -16.29 6.63
CA LEU A 234 -1.87 -17.35 7.16
C LEU A 234 -1.03 -16.86 8.34
N PHE A 235 -0.45 -15.67 8.22
CA PHE A 235 0.37 -15.05 9.25
C PHE A 235 -0.43 -14.82 10.54
N PHE A 236 -1.62 -14.23 10.44
CA PHE A 236 -2.47 -14.00 11.60
C PHE A 236 -3.03 -15.29 12.19
N ALA A 237 -3.46 -16.25 11.37
CA ALA A 237 -3.88 -17.56 11.83
C ALA A 237 -2.75 -18.27 12.59
N TRP A 238 -1.52 -18.19 12.11
CA TRP A 238 -0.34 -18.73 12.79
C TRP A 238 -0.11 -18.06 14.15
N ILE A 239 -0.16 -16.73 14.22
CA ILE A 239 -0.01 -15.97 15.47
C ILE A 239 -1.08 -16.33 16.51
N VAL A 240 -2.35 -16.34 16.09
CA VAL A 240 -3.51 -16.59 16.97
C VAL A 240 -3.61 -18.06 17.39
N SER A 241 -3.05 -18.99 16.62
CA SER A 241 -2.94 -20.40 17.03
C SER A 241 -1.73 -20.66 17.96
N GLY A 242 -0.77 -19.73 18.01
CA GLY A 242 0.46 -19.86 18.77
C GLY A 242 0.35 -19.40 20.22
N LYS A 243 1.50 -19.27 20.89
CA LYS A 243 1.59 -18.80 22.28
C LYS A 243 1.05 -17.37 22.47
N MET A 244 1.12 -16.53 21.44
CA MET A 244 0.55 -15.19 21.49
C MET A 244 -0.98 -15.23 21.57
N GLY A 245 -1.61 -16.13 20.81
CA GLY A 245 -3.06 -16.31 20.86
C GLY A 245 -3.58 -16.82 22.21
N SER A 246 -2.80 -17.61 22.95
CA SER A 246 -3.19 -18.02 24.32
C SER A 246 -3.13 -16.90 25.36
N VAL A 247 -2.56 -15.74 25.03
CA VAL A 247 -2.60 -14.55 25.89
C VAL A 247 -3.87 -13.73 25.62
N ILE A 248 -4.44 -13.86 24.42
CA ILE A 248 -5.59 -13.09 23.95
C ILE A 248 -6.91 -13.86 24.17
N LYS A 249 -6.88 -15.20 24.12
CA LYS A 249 -8.00 -16.11 24.46
C LYS A 249 -8.04 -16.41 25.95
#